data_AF-A0A6I5C932-F1
#
_entry.id   AF-A0A6I5C932-F1
#
_cell.length_a   1.000
_cell.length_b   1.000
_cell.length_c   1.000
_cell.angle_alpha   90.00
_cell.angle_beta   90.00
_cell.angle_gamma   90.00
#
_symmetry.space_group_name_H-M   'P 1'
#
loop_
_entity.id
_entity.type
_entity.pdbx_description
1 polymer ?
#
loop_
_entity_poly.entity_id
_entity_poly.type
_entity_poly.pdbx_seq_one_letter_code
_entity_poly.pdbx_strand_id
1 'polypeptide(L)'
;TCAAFEVDGMRADIVMARTATALAAWAGRTDVLAEDVRQAALLALPHRRRRNPFDAPGLDEDKLDETLQECAGPEDDDDPDPDP
;
A
#
# COMPACT_ATOMS: atom_id res chain seq x y z
N THR A 1 -5.86 -5.34 -0.03
CA THR A 1 -6.81 -4.22 -0.21
C THR A 1 -7.03 -3.50 1.11
N CYS A 2 -7.42 -2.22 1.14
CA CYS A 2 -7.59 -1.49 2.42
C CYS A 2 -8.68 -2.10 3.32
N ALA A 3 -9.60 -2.87 2.75
CA ALA A 3 -10.62 -3.64 3.47
C ALA A 3 -10.01 -4.66 4.46
N ALA A 4 -8.82 -5.19 4.20
CA ALA A 4 -8.11 -6.10 5.11
C ALA A 4 -7.72 -5.44 6.46
N PHE A 5 -7.76 -4.10 6.52
CA PHE A 5 -7.50 -3.30 7.70
C PHE A 5 -8.76 -2.76 8.37
N GLU A 6 -9.93 -3.33 8.08
CA GLU A 6 -11.21 -2.92 8.67
C GLU A 6 -11.51 -1.42 8.48
N VAL A 7 -11.03 -0.86 7.37
CA VAL A 7 -11.30 0.52 7.00
C VAL A 7 -12.62 0.61 6.25
N ASP A 8 -13.48 1.53 6.67
CA ASP A 8 -14.80 1.71 6.07
C ASP A 8 -14.74 2.51 4.76
N GLY A 9 -15.27 1.91 3.69
CA GLY A 9 -15.40 2.48 2.36
C GLY A 9 -14.10 2.68 1.57
N MET A 10 -14.24 3.07 0.31
CA MET A 10 -13.15 3.18 -0.68
C MET A 10 -12.23 4.40 -0.48
N ARG A 11 -12.47 5.23 0.54
CA ARG A 11 -11.69 6.46 0.76
C ARG A 11 -10.22 6.14 1.09
N ALA A 12 -9.97 5.02 1.76
CA ALA A 12 -8.61 4.60 2.05
C ALA A 12 -7.87 4.19 0.79
N ASP A 13 -8.49 3.40 -0.09
CA ASP A 13 -7.87 2.97 -1.34
C ASP A 13 -7.53 4.17 -2.25
N ILE A 14 -8.44 5.15 -2.37
CA ILE A 14 -8.21 6.36 -3.17
C ILE A 14 -7.05 7.20 -2.59
N VAL A 15 -7.01 7.36 -1.26
CA VAL A 15 -5.95 8.12 -0.61
C VAL A 15 -4.61 7.41 -0.76
N MET A 16 -4.57 6.08 -0.53
CA MET A 16 -3.37 5.28 -0.74
C MET A 16 -2.83 5.40 -2.16
N ALA A 17 -3.68 5.23 -3.18
CA ALA A 17 -3.26 5.32 -4.58
C ALA A 17 -2.66 6.71 -4.89
N ARG A 18 -3.32 7.79 -4.47
CA ARG A 18 -2.82 9.15 -4.69
C ARG A 18 -1.52 9.44 -3.94
N THR A 19 -1.40 8.95 -2.71
CA THR A 19 -0.18 9.10 -1.92
C THR A 19 0.98 8.33 -2.55
N ALA A 20 0.75 7.10 -3.02
CA ALA A 20 1.77 6.31 -3.71
C ALA A 20 2.23 7.00 -5.02
N THR A 21 1.30 7.52 -5.82
CA THR A 21 1.65 8.34 -7.00
C THR A 21 2.45 9.59 -6.63
N ALA A 22 2.09 10.26 -5.54
CA ALA A 22 2.83 11.43 -5.08
C ALA A 22 4.25 11.10 -4.60
N LEU A 23 4.44 9.96 -3.94
CA LEU A 23 5.76 9.47 -3.52
C LEU A 23 6.65 9.13 -4.72
N ALA A 24 6.11 8.43 -5.72
CA ALA A 24 6.81 8.15 -6.96
C ALA A 24 7.25 9.43 -7.67
N ALA A 25 6.33 10.39 -7.83
CA ALA A 25 6.62 11.68 -8.45
C ALA A 25 7.63 12.50 -7.64
N TRP A 26 7.55 12.46 -6.31
CA TRP A 26 8.51 13.11 -5.41
C TRP A 26 9.92 12.53 -5.56
N ALA A 27 10.02 11.22 -5.78
CA ALA A 27 11.27 10.52 -6.08
C ALA A 27 11.75 10.70 -7.54
N GLY A 28 11.04 11.48 -8.36
CA GLY A 28 11.38 11.71 -9.77
C GLY A 28 11.05 10.55 -10.70
N ARG A 29 10.23 9.58 -10.27
CA ARG A 29 9.78 8.43 -11.05
C ARG A 29 8.40 8.69 -11.67
N THR A 30 8.12 7.99 -12.77
CA THR A 30 6.79 7.93 -13.41
C THR A 30 5.97 6.73 -12.94
N ASP A 31 6.66 5.68 -12.52
CA ASP A 31 6.08 4.41 -12.13
C ASP A 31 6.06 4.27 -10.61
N VAL A 32 4.91 3.81 -10.10
CA VAL A 32 4.68 3.54 -8.69
C VAL A 32 5.28 2.17 -8.36
N LEU A 33 6.12 2.11 -7.33
CA LEU A 33 6.73 0.88 -6.85
C LEU A 33 6.01 0.36 -5.60
N ALA A 34 6.23 -0.92 -5.26
CA ALA A 34 5.67 -1.52 -4.05
C ALA A 34 6.05 -0.75 -2.77
N GLU A 35 7.25 -0.17 -2.72
CA GLU A 35 7.70 0.70 -1.63
C GLU A 35 6.81 1.94 -1.42
N ASP A 36 6.32 2.53 -2.51
CA ASP A 36 5.46 3.71 -2.46
C ASP A 36 4.08 3.34 -1.89
N VAL A 37 3.56 2.17 -2.31
CA VAL A 37 2.28 1.64 -1.83
C VAL A 37 2.37 1.28 -0.35
N ARG A 38 3.47 0.64 0.07
CA ARG A 38 3.75 0.33 1.48
C ARG A 38 3.78 1.60 2.33
N GLN A 39 4.54 2.60 1.88
CA GLN A 39 4.65 3.87 2.61
C GLN A 39 3.31 4.62 2.65
N ALA A 40 2.55 4.62 1.55
CA ALA A 40 1.22 5.20 1.51
C ALA A 40 0.27 4.51 2.52
N ALA A 41 0.35 3.19 2.66
CA ALA A 41 -0.45 2.42 3.61
C ALA A 41 -0.10 2.77 5.07
N LEU A 42 1.19 2.86 5.41
CA LEU A 42 1.66 3.26 6.74
C LEU A 42 1.16 4.66 7.14
N LEU A 43 1.01 5.56 6.17
CA LEU A 43 0.49 6.90 6.42
C LEU A 43 -1.04 6.92 6.51
N ALA A 44 -1.74 6.20 5.63
CA ALA A 44 -3.18 6.33 5.44
C ALA A 44 -4.02 5.47 6.39
N LEU A 45 -3.54 4.28 6.77
CA LEU A 45 -4.36 3.27 7.46
C LEU A 45 -4.48 3.42 8.99
N PRO A 46 -3.43 3.80 9.76
CA PRO A 46 -3.47 3.72 11.23
C PRO A 46 -4.62 4.51 11.89
N HIS A 47 -5.01 5.64 11.29
CA HIS A 47 -6.05 6.52 11.80
C HIS A 47 -7.45 6.25 11.22
N ARG A 48 -7.56 5.35 10.23
CA ARG A 48 -8.82 4.98 9.57
C ARG A 48 -9.35 3.62 9.98
N ARG A 49 -8.48 2.78 10.54
CA ARG A 49 -8.86 1.50 11.11
C ARG A 49 -9.81 1.73 12.28
N ARG A 50 -10.92 0.99 12.28
CA ARG A 50 -11.81 0.95 13.44
C ARG A 50 -11.08 0.24 14.58
N ARG A 51 -10.97 0.89 15.74
CA ARG A 51 -10.16 0.40 16.86
C ARG A 51 -11.01 0.20 18.11
N ASN A 52 -10.80 -0.90 18.80
CA ASN A 52 -11.41 -1.14 20.10
C ASN A 52 -10.63 -0.37 21.19
N PRO A 53 -11.26 -0.06 22.34
CA PRO A 53 -10.64 0.73 23.40
C PRO A 53 -9.30 0.20 23.92
N PHE A 54 -9.01 -1.10 23.71
CA PHE A 54 -7.85 -1.80 24.25
C PHE A 54 -6.83 -2.26 23.21
N ASP A 55 -7.07 -2.03 21.91
CA ASP A 55 -6.09 -2.40 20.89
C ASP A 55 -4.83 -1.54 21.05
N ALA A 56 -3.65 -2.05 20.71
CA ALA A 56 -2.41 -1.27 20.71
C ALA A 56 -2.43 -0.16 19.63
N PRO A 57 -1.75 0.98 19.86
CA PRO A 57 -1.62 2.04 18.86
C PRO A 57 -0.67 1.64 17.74
N GLY A 58 -1.01 2.03 16.52
CA GLY A 58 -0.21 1.77 15.33
C GLY A 58 -0.82 0.74 14.39
N LEU A 59 -0.10 0.49 13.30
CA LEU A 59 -0.39 -0.55 12.33
C LEU A 59 0.59 -1.70 12.54
N ASP A 60 0.11 -2.92 12.39
CA ASP A 60 0.96 -4.11 12.36
C ASP A 60 1.64 -4.15 10.98
N GLU A 61 2.94 -3.86 10.95
CA GLU A 61 3.71 -3.77 9.71
C GLU A 61 3.92 -5.13 9.05
N ASP A 62 4.07 -6.20 9.84
CA ASP A 62 4.24 -7.56 9.32
C ASP A 62 2.96 -7.99 8.60
N LYS A 63 1.80 -7.73 9.21
CA LYS A 63 0.48 -7.95 8.57
C LYS A 63 0.30 -7.08 7.32
N LEU A 64 0.84 -5.86 7.32
CA LEU A 64 0.83 -4.99 6.14
C LEU A 64 1.59 -5.61 4.98
N ASP A 65 2.80 -6.06 5.24
CA ASP A 65 3.66 -6.63 4.20
C ASP A 65 3.06 -7.92 3.63
N GLU A 66 2.50 -8.79 4.47
CA GLU A 66 1.75 -9.98 4.03
C GLU A 66 0.57 -9.61 3.13
N THR A 67 -0.27 -8.67 3.57
CA THR A 67 -1.46 -8.25 2.80
C THR A 67 -1.09 -7.63 1.45
N LEU A 68 -0.01 -6.86 1.40
CA LEU A 68 0.47 -6.24 0.17
C LEU A 68 1.00 -7.30 -0.80
N GLN A 69 1.73 -8.30 -0.29
CA GLN A 69 2.26 -9.39 -1.10
C GLN A 69 1.16 -10.28 -1.67
N GLU A 70 0.13 -10.60 -0.88
CA GLU A 70 -1.06 -11.33 -1.38
C GLU A 70 -1.78 -10.58 -2.51
N CYS A 71 -1.78 -9.25 -2.46
CA CYS A 71 -2.45 -8.41 -3.46
C CYS A 71 -1.61 -8.15 -4.72
N ALA A 72 -0.28 -8.26 -4.62
CA ALA A 72 0.62 -8.06 -5.74
C ALA A 72 0.56 -9.21 -6.77
N GLY A 73 0.00 -10.38 -6.39
CA GLY A 73 0.01 -11.59 -7.23
C GLY A 73 1.41 -12.22 -7.32
N PRO A 74 1.54 -13.44 -7.87
CA PRO A 74 2.86 -13.92 -8.27
C PRO A 74 3.44 -12.92 -9.26
N GLU A 75 4.67 -12.49 -9.00
CA GLU A 75 5.43 -11.56 -9.80
C GLU A 75 5.29 -11.94 -11.29
N ASP A 76 4.74 -11.04 -12.12
CA ASP A 76 4.90 -11.12 -13.57
C ASP A 76 6.39 -10.85 -13.85
N ASP A 77 7.18 -11.89 -13.64
CA ASP A 77 8.59 -11.99 -13.93
C ASP A 77 8.70 -12.40 -15.41
N ASP A 78 8.50 -11.46 -16.34
CA ASP A 78 9.00 -11.53 -17.72
C ASP A 78 8.66 -10.23 -18.47
N ASP A 79 9.59 -9.27 -18.46
CA ASP A 79 9.95 -8.61 -19.71
C ASP A 79 11.44 -8.23 -19.68
N PRO A 80 12.37 -9.17 -19.87
CA PRO A 80 13.62 -8.80 -20.48
C PRO A 80 13.33 -8.56 -21.95
N ASP A 81 13.28 -7.30 -22.34
CA ASP A 81 13.37 -6.88 -23.73
C ASP A 81 14.87 -6.87 -24.10
N PRO A 82 15.40 -7.81 -24.90
CA PRO A 82 16.64 -7.58 -25.62
C PRO A 82 16.31 -7.31 -27.09
N ASP A 83 16.12 -6.04 -27.43
CA ASP A 83 16.36 -5.59 -28.79
C ASP A 83 17.88 -5.75 -29.10
N PRO A 84 18.26 -6.07 -30.36
CA PRO A 84 17.93 -5.25 -31.54
C PRO A 84 17.36 -5.98 -32.77
#